data_AF-A0A101T1Q8-F1
#
_entry.id   AF-A0A101T1Q8-F1
#
_cell.length_a   1.000
_cell.length_b   1.000
_cell.length_c   1.000
_cell.angle_alpha   90.00
_cell.angle_beta   90.00
_cell.angle_gamma   90.00
#
_symmetry.space_group_name_H-M   'P 1'
#
loop_
_entity.id
_entity.type
_entity.pdbx_description
1 polymer ?
#
loop_
_entity_poly.entity_id
_entity_poly.type
_entity_poly.pdbx_seq_one_letter_code
_entity_poly.pdbx_strand_id
1 'polypeptide(L)'
;MVVEDALDAVGRRGVAVARLDETSGQREEWIFDRRTHVFLGERTVQVKKGEGDDGLLTPGTLIYTSAILKRAVVDAMKQPPSQAG
;
A
#
# COMPACT_ATOMS: atom_id res chain seq x y z
N MET A 1 12.46 -2.06 5.56
CA MET A 1 13.06 -3.18 4.79
C MET A 1 12.49 -3.18 3.37
N VAL A 2 13.14 -3.84 2.42
CA VAL A 2 12.58 -4.06 1.08
C VAL A 2 11.82 -5.39 1.06
N VAL A 3 10.63 -5.40 0.45
CA VAL A 3 9.87 -6.62 0.14
C VAL A 3 9.92 -6.80 -1.37
N GLU A 4 10.60 -7.84 -1.82
CA GLU A 4 10.87 -8.09 -3.25
C GLU A 4 9.62 -8.43 -4.06
N ASP A 5 8.59 -8.91 -3.37
CA ASP A 5 7.35 -9.41 -3.95
C ASP A 5 6.14 -8.98 -3.13
N ALA A 6 5.52 -7.87 -3.54
CA ALA A 6 4.31 -7.32 -2.94
C ALA A 6 3.19 -7.22 -3.97
N LEU A 7 1.94 -7.35 -3.51
CA LEU A 7 0.74 -7.19 -4.32
C LEU A 7 -0.07 -6.00 -3.80
N ASP A 8 -0.47 -5.10 -4.70
CA ASP A 8 -1.44 -4.05 -4.37
C ASP A 8 -2.88 -4.62 -4.28
N ALA A 9 -3.86 -3.77 -3.96
CA ALA A 9 -5.24 -4.19 -3.76
C ALA A 9 -5.90 -4.85 -4.98
N VAL A 10 -5.36 -4.66 -6.19
CA VAL A 10 -5.87 -5.29 -7.43
C VAL A 10 -4.96 -6.41 -7.94
N GLY A 11 -3.96 -6.83 -7.15
CA GLY A 11 -3.08 -7.96 -7.46
C GLY A 11 -1.94 -7.65 -8.41
N ARG A 12 -1.61 -6.37 -8.67
CA ARG A 12 -0.41 -6.02 -9.43
C ARG A 12 0.82 -6.26 -8.57
N ARG A 13 1.82 -6.94 -9.15
CA ARG A 13 3.07 -7.27 -8.49
C ARG A 13 4.05 -6.11 -8.54
N GLY A 14 4.69 -5.84 -7.40
CA GLY A 14 5.68 -4.78 -7.24
C GLY A 14 6.74 -5.10 -6.20
N VAL A 15 7.62 -4.14 -5.97
CA VAL A 15 8.58 -4.11 -4.86
C VAL A 15 8.06 -3.11 -3.83
N ALA A 16 8.19 -3.40 -2.54
CA ALA A 16 7.72 -2.49 -1.51
C ALA A 16 8.82 -2.03 -0.55
N VAL A 17 8.70 -0.77 -0.11
CA VAL A 17 9.41 -0.28 1.06
C VAL A 17 8.51 -0.48 2.26
N ALA A 18 8.97 -1.26 3.23
CA ALA A 18 8.21 -1.61 4.41
C ALA A 18 8.75 -0.92 5.67
N ARG A 19 7.84 -0.35 6.45
CA ARG A 19 8.07 0.24 7.77
C ARG A 19 7.25 -0.54 8.80
N LEU A 20 7.89 -0.95 9.89
CA LEU A 20 7.22 -1.54 11.04
C LEU A 20 7.01 -0.46 12.10
N ASP A 21 5.78 -0.31 12.58
CA ASP A 21 5.48 0.37 13.83
C ASP A 21 5.50 -0.64 14.97
N GLU A 22 6.47 -0.50 15.87
CA GLU A 22 6.66 -1.42 16.99
C GLU A 22 5.57 -1.27 18.07
N THR A 23 4.84 -0.15 18.12
CA THR A 23 3.78 0.07 19.11
C THR A 23 2.51 -0.70 18.74
N SER A 24 2.02 -0.50 17.51
CA SER A 24 0.83 -1.18 17.00
C SER A 24 1.14 -2.60 16.52
N GLY A 25 2.40 -2.93 16.21
CA GLY A 25 2.80 -4.20 15.60
C GLY A 25 2.43 -4.31 14.12
N GLN A 26 2.03 -3.20 13.48
CA GLN A 26 1.63 -3.13 12.08
C GLN A 26 2.82 -2.84 11.17
N ARG A 27 2.87 -3.55 10.04
CA ARG A 27 3.82 -3.26 8.96
C ARG A 27 3.10 -2.62 7.79
N GLU A 28 3.48 -1.39 7.50
CA GLU A 28 3.05 -0.63 6.33
C GLU A 28 4.03 -0.88 5.19
N GLU A 29 3.52 -1.19 4.00
CA GLU A 29 4.26 -1.53 2.79
C GLU A 29 3.80 -0.60 1.66
N TRP A 30 4.66 0.32 1.23
CA TRP A 30 4.40 1.15 0.05
C TRP A 30 4.91 0.44 -1.19
N ILE A 31 4.02 0.14 -2.13
CA ILE A 31 4.26 -0.76 -3.25
C ILE A 31 4.54 0.06 -4.51
N PHE A 32 5.62 -0.29 -5.20
CA PHE A 32 6.07 0.35 -6.41
C PHE A 32 6.19 -0.67 -7.54
N ASP A 33 5.90 -0.24 -8.76
CA ASP A 33 6.21 -1.03 -9.95
C ASP A 33 7.73 -1.23 -10.03
N ARG A 34 8.17 -2.48 -10.16
CA ARG A 34 9.59 -2.86 -10.07
C ARG A 34 10.45 -2.23 -11.17
N ARG A 35 9.87 -1.87 -12.31
CA ARG A 35 10.61 -1.34 -13.47
C ARG A 35 10.59 0.17 -13.53
N THR A 36 9.42 0.75 -13.30
CA THR A 36 9.14 2.18 -13.47
C THR A 36 9.20 2.95 -12.16
N HIS A 37 9.22 2.26 -11.01
CA HIS A 37 9.14 2.84 -9.67
C HIS A 37 7.88 3.69 -9.45
N VAL A 38 6.85 3.50 -10.28
CA VAL A 38 5.56 4.16 -10.08
C VAL A 38 4.90 3.58 -8.83
N PHE A 39 4.49 4.45 -7.92
CA PHE A 39 3.68 4.05 -6.77
C PHE A 39 2.36 3.42 -7.24
N LEU A 40 2.11 2.18 -6.81
CA LEU A 40 0.96 1.37 -7.16
C LEU A 40 -0.13 1.39 -6.09
N GLY A 41 0.25 1.62 -4.82
CA GLY A 41 -0.65 1.55 -3.67
C GLY A 41 0.11 1.11 -2.43
N GLU A 42 -0.62 0.79 -1.38
CA GLU A 42 -0.01 0.34 -0.12
C GLU A 42 -0.77 -0.80 0.51
N ARG A 43 -0.13 -1.42 1.49
CA ARG A 43 -0.66 -2.54 2.25
C ARG A 43 -0.22 -2.41 3.71
N THR A 44 -1.16 -2.63 4.64
CA THR A 44 -0.87 -2.67 6.07
C THR A 44 -1.27 -4.03 6.61
N VAL A 45 -0.32 -4.73 7.25
CA VAL A 45 -0.52 -6.07 7.80
C VAL A 45 -0.14 -6.08 9.27
N GLN A 46 -0.95 -6.72 10.11
CA GLN A 46 -0.57 -7.02 11.48
C GLN A 46 0.54 -8.07 11.47
N VAL A 47 1.74 -7.78 11.96
CA VAL A 47 2.87 -8.74 11.91
C VAL A 47 3.36 -9.18 13.29
N LYS A 48 3.02 -8.42 14.33
CA LYS A 48 3.21 -8.76 15.74
C LYS A 48 1.90 -8.52 16.48
N LYS A 49 1.76 -8.97 17.72
CA LYS A 49 0.61 -8.58 18.53
C LYS A 49 0.78 -7.12 18.97
N GLY A 50 -0.22 -6.27 18.72
CA GLY A 50 -0.23 -4.89 19.22
C GLY A 50 -0.62 -4.80 20.69
N GLU A 51 -0.58 -3.59 21.23
CA GLU A 51 -1.12 -3.26 22.54
C GLU A 51 -2.53 -2.65 22.43
N GLY A 52 -3.27 -2.57 23.54
CA GLY A 52 -4.63 -2.00 23.55
C GLY A 52 -5.58 -2.70 22.58
N ASP A 53 -6.36 -1.92 21.83
CA ASP A 53 -7.34 -2.43 20.86
C ASP A 53 -6.68 -3.19 19.69
N ASP A 54 -5.45 -2.82 19.31
CA ASP A 54 -4.66 -3.54 18.29
C ASP A 54 -4.24 -4.94 18.76
N GLY A 55 -4.26 -5.20 20.08
CA GLY A 55 -4.00 -6.51 20.67
C GLY A 55 -5.04 -7.58 20.33
N LEU A 56 -6.19 -7.19 19.76
CA LEU A 56 -7.23 -8.08 19.27
C LEU A 56 -6.91 -8.63 17.86
N LEU A 57 -6.01 -7.98 17.13
CA LEU A 57 -5.65 -8.37 15.76
C LEU A 57 -4.62 -9.49 15.77
N THR A 58 -4.92 -10.58 15.06
CA THR A 58 -3.99 -11.71 14.94
C THR A 58 -2.91 -11.40 13.89
N PRO A 59 -1.64 -11.75 14.13
CA PRO A 59 -0.60 -11.64 13.10
C PRO A 59 -1.01 -12.35 11.80
N GLY A 60 -0.75 -11.70 10.67
CA GLY A 60 -1.20 -12.12 9.33
C GLY A 60 -2.48 -11.41 8.86
N THR A 61 -3.21 -10.73 9.75
CA THR A 61 -4.42 -9.97 9.37
C THR A 61 -4.05 -8.81 8.43
N LEU A 62 -4.71 -8.75 7.27
CA LEU A 62 -4.66 -7.60 6.38
C LEU A 62 -5.55 -6.49 6.94
N ILE A 63 -4.95 -5.39 7.40
CA ILE A 63 -5.64 -4.27 8.04
C ILE A 63 -6.13 -3.28 6.98
N TYR A 64 -5.31 -3.05 5.96
CA TYR A 64 -5.61 -2.09 4.91
C TYR A 64 -4.89 -2.47 3.62
N THR A 65 -5.51 -2.15 2.48
CA THR A 65 -4.85 -2.19 1.18
C THR A 65 -5.48 -1.19 0.23
N SER A 66 -4.65 -0.59 -0.64
CA SER A 66 -5.10 0.33 -1.67
C SER A 66 -4.42 0.03 -3.01
N ALA A 67 -5.02 0.57 -4.08
CA ALA A 67 -4.41 0.57 -5.41
C ALA A 67 -4.74 1.89 -6.13
N ILE A 68 -3.73 2.48 -6.75
CA ILE A 68 -3.89 3.61 -7.67
C ILE A 68 -4.30 3.06 -9.04
N LEU A 69 -5.57 3.22 -9.39
CA LEU A 69 -6.13 2.74 -10.66
C LEU A 69 -5.84 3.70 -11.82
N LYS A 70 -6.03 5.00 -11.59
CA LYS A 70 -5.79 6.05 -12.58
C LYS A 70 -5.14 7.26 -11.90
N ARG A 71 -4.12 7.83 -12.54
CA ARG A 71 -3.48 9.09 -12.17
C ARG A 71 -3.33 9.93 -13.41
N ALA A 72 -3.64 11.22 -13.32
CA ALA A 72 -3.48 12.17 -14.40
C ALA A 72 -3.09 13.55 -13.84
N VAL A 73 -2.43 14.36 -14.68
CA VAL A 73 -2.25 15.79 -14.46
C VAL A 73 -3.35 16.50 -15.26
N VAL A 74 -3.96 17.52 -14.66
CA VAL A 74 -5.05 18.31 -15.27
C VAL A 74 -4.75 19.80 -15.12
N ASP A 75 -5.30 20.62 -16.03
CA ASP A 75 -4.96 22.04 -16.12
C ASP A 75 -5.76 22.92 -15.14
N ALA A 76 -6.99 22.51 -14.82
CA ALA A 76 -7.90 23.28 -13.98
C ALA A 76 -8.41 22.48 -12.76
N MET A 77 -8.73 23.19 -11.67
CA MET A 77 -9.37 22.60 -10.51
C MET A 77 -10.70 21.94 -10.86
N LYS A 78 -10.94 20.75 -10.30
CA LYS A 78 -12.14 19.92 -10.56
C LYS A 78 -12.30 19.44 -12.01
N GLN A 79 -11.32 19.64 -12.87
CA GLN A 79 -11.32 19.04 -14.21
C GLN A 79 -11.08 17.53 -14.09
N PRO A 80 -11.95 16.67 -14.67
CA PRO A 80 -11.69 15.25 -14.69
C PRO A 80 -10.51 14.92 -15.62
N PRO A 81 -9.79 13.82 -15.39
CA PRO A 81 -8.80 13.33 -16.36
C PRO A 81 -9.47 13.18 -17.73
N SER A 82 -8.83 13.67 -18.79
CA SER A 82 -9.26 13.32 -20.14
C SER A 82 -9.29 11.79 -20.28
N GLN A 83 -10.29 11.26 -20.97
CA GLN A 83 -10.19 9.89 -21.48
C GLN A 83 -9.10 9.94 -22.56
N ALA A 84 -7.85 9.67 -22.17
CA ALA A 84 -6.87 9.23 -23.15
C ALA A 84 -7.39 7.88 -23.66
N GLY A 85 -7.81 7.84 -24.93
CA GLY A 85 -8.13 6.61 -25.64
C GLY A 85 -6.90 5.76 -25.87
#